data_AF-A0A7X0X6V7-F1
#
_entry.id   AF-A0A7X0X6V7-F1
#
_cell.length_a   1.000
_cell.length_b   1.000
_cell.length_c   1.000
_cell.angle_alpha   90.00
_cell.angle_beta   90.00
_cell.angle_gamma   90.00
#
_symmetry.space_group_name_H-M   'P 1'
#
loop_
_entity.id
_entity.type
_entity.pdbx_description
1 polymer ?
#
loop_
_entity_poly.entity_id
_entity_poly.type
_entity_poly.pdbx_seq_one_letter_code
_entity_poly.pdbx_strand_id
1 'polypeptide(L)'
;MKGKRTIWIVVCSFLALIIFVSVSLVKHQEAVKAEEKQEQKEKVAKDKEEALVSNTTSSIENLFTDENQNKLSDTYKIEDVENIEKQMKQIKSNSIQKKLTAELEKAKKLFSQVQLAQKQVLGLFKDNTKKELATNVTTDLIDKAEKVQQATPQELAKKNLQKDIALARKLLTQKEQEAKKEQTKKATENTVENKVSSGTNEGSSNGQAKESNASSNKANSNGSNQKEGSSASNSSGNISGSGKQSAGSNSSSKGNSNTANQPTIAKTNLAQRSNQIITVIASGSSAQVKLWEKSNGTWKQTLSTYGHVGSQGVGTGSEYASRTPRGAYGLSFAFGTHNPGTKLGFRQITKNSYWISNVKDSQYNTWQERSSSSSKDEHLADYPTQYEYAMALNYNHGVGGGSAIFLHVDNGQATAGCISVPRSTMLQLMKTIRSGAYIVNVNSEQELLNY
;
A
#
# COMPACT_ATOMS: atom_id res chain seq x y z
N MET A 1 -59.92 57.35 39.52
CA MET A 1 -59.31 56.58 38.40
C MET A 1 -57.79 56.74 38.24
N LYS A 2 -57.05 57.43 39.14
CA LYS A 2 -55.61 57.68 38.96
C LYS A 2 -54.68 56.55 39.43
N GLY A 3 -55.03 55.76 40.45
CA GLY A 3 -54.16 54.70 41.01
C GLY A 3 -54.03 53.42 40.17
N LYS A 4 -55.04 53.05 39.36
CA LYS A 4 -54.99 51.85 38.50
C LYS A 4 -54.06 52.02 37.29
N ARG A 5 -53.87 53.26 36.80
CA ARG A 5 -52.94 53.55 35.68
C ARG A 5 -51.48 53.41 36.09
N THR A 6 -51.12 53.82 37.30
CA THR A 6 -49.73 53.76 37.80
C THR A 6 -49.28 52.32 38.03
N ILE A 7 -50.13 51.48 38.62
CA ILE A 7 -49.85 50.04 38.83
C ILE A 7 -49.70 49.31 37.48
N TRP A 8 -50.54 49.63 36.49
CA TRP A 8 -50.47 49.02 35.17
C TRP A 8 -49.19 49.42 34.41
N ILE A 9 -48.74 50.67 34.54
CA ILE A 9 -47.48 51.15 33.93
C ILE A 9 -46.26 50.46 34.56
N VAL A 10 -46.25 50.26 35.89
CA VAL A 10 -45.16 49.57 36.59
C VAL A 10 -45.12 48.09 36.21
N VAL A 11 -46.26 47.41 36.13
CA VAL A 11 -46.35 46.00 35.71
C VAL A 11 -45.94 45.82 34.25
N CYS A 12 -46.39 46.69 33.34
CA CYS A 12 -45.97 46.66 31.94
C CYS A 12 -44.47 46.97 31.77
N SER A 13 -43.92 47.88 32.56
CA SER A 13 -42.48 48.18 32.54
C SER A 13 -41.65 47.00 33.04
N PHE A 14 -42.12 46.31 34.08
CA PHE A 14 -41.44 45.12 34.62
C PHE A 14 -41.48 43.93 33.65
N LEU A 15 -42.62 43.70 33.00
CA LEU A 15 -42.76 42.69 31.94
C LEU A 15 -41.88 43.01 30.72
N ALA A 16 -41.83 44.27 30.29
CA ALA A 16 -40.94 44.70 29.21
C ALA A 16 -39.47 44.45 29.54
N LEU A 17 -39.06 44.68 30.79
CA LEU A 17 -37.68 44.48 31.25
C LEU A 17 -37.30 42.99 31.28
N ILE A 18 -38.20 42.11 31.72
CA ILE A 18 -38.00 40.64 31.67
C ILE A 18 -37.88 40.15 30.22
N ILE A 19 -38.71 40.65 29.31
CA ILE A 19 -38.65 40.32 27.88
C ILE A 19 -37.32 40.81 27.29
N PHE A 20 -36.86 42.01 27.66
CA PHE A 20 -35.61 42.57 27.16
C PHE A 20 -34.38 41.78 27.64
N VAL A 21 -34.37 41.37 28.91
CA VAL A 21 -33.31 40.54 29.50
C VAL A 21 -33.30 39.15 28.87
N SER A 22 -34.46 38.52 28.67
CA SER A 22 -34.54 37.19 28.04
C SER A 22 -34.13 37.21 26.56
N VAL A 23 -34.53 38.23 25.79
CA VAL A 23 -34.07 38.42 24.40
C VAL A 23 -32.55 38.67 24.35
N SER A 24 -32.00 39.44 25.29
CA SER A 24 -30.55 39.69 25.37
C SER A 24 -29.75 38.43 25.69
N LEU A 25 -30.24 37.59 26.61
CA LEU A 25 -29.64 36.29 26.93
C LEU A 25 -29.66 35.32 25.73
N VAL A 26 -30.77 35.26 25.00
CA VAL A 26 -30.89 34.42 23.79
C VAL A 26 -29.90 34.89 22.71
N LYS A 27 -29.83 36.20 22.43
CA LYS A 27 -28.87 36.76 21.47
C LYS A 27 -27.41 36.50 21.87
N HIS A 28 -27.10 36.61 23.16
CA HIS A 28 -25.75 36.31 23.65
C HIS A 28 -25.42 34.82 23.48
N GLN A 29 -26.37 33.92 23.80
CA GLN A 29 -26.19 32.48 23.61
C GLN A 29 -26.04 32.09 22.13
N GLU A 30 -26.74 32.75 21.22
CA GLU A 30 -26.57 32.56 19.77
C GLU A 30 -25.20 33.03 19.29
N ALA A 31 -24.70 34.16 19.79
CA ALA A 31 -23.37 34.68 19.48
C ALA A 31 -22.26 33.73 19.95
N VAL A 32 -22.34 33.23 21.20
CA VAL A 32 -21.38 32.25 21.74
C VAL A 32 -21.36 30.98 20.88
N LYS A 33 -22.53 30.44 20.50
CA LYS A 33 -22.61 29.26 19.61
C LYS A 33 -22.06 29.54 18.21
N ALA A 34 -22.13 30.78 17.73
CA ALA A 34 -21.57 31.17 16.44
C ALA A 34 -20.04 31.27 16.51
N GLU A 35 -19.48 31.84 17.57
CA GLU A 35 -18.04 31.86 17.84
C GLU A 35 -17.47 30.45 17.99
N GLU A 36 -18.08 29.59 18.81
CA GLU A 36 -17.65 28.19 18.96
C GLU A 36 -17.64 27.44 17.62
N LYS A 37 -18.67 27.65 16.78
CA LYS A 37 -18.73 27.08 15.42
C LYS A 37 -17.64 27.64 14.51
N GLN A 38 -17.28 28.92 14.65
CA GLN A 38 -16.23 29.53 13.85
C GLN A 38 -14.85 29.02 14.27
N GLU A 39 -14.56 28.98 15.56
CA GLU A 39 -13.33 28.43 16.12
C GLU A 39 -13.15 26.96 15.71
N GLN A 40 -14.23 26.17 15.75
CA GLN A 40 -14.19 24.79 15.29
C GLN A 40 -13.91 24.66 13.79
N LYS A 41 -14.46 25.54 12.94
CA LYS A 41 -14.15 25.58 11.51
C LYS A 41 -12.68 25.94 11.26
N GLU A 42 -12.15 26.91 11.98
CA GLU A 42 -10.75 27.33 11.88
C GLU A 42 -9.80 26.21 12.33
N LYS A 43 -10.11 25.54 13.43
CA LYS A 43 -9.37 24.37 13.89
C LYS A 43 -9.38 23.24 12.85
N VAL A 44 -10.56 22.93 12.27
CA VAL A 44 -10.66 21.92 11.20
C VAL A 44 -9.85 22.33 9.96
N ALA A 45 -9.85 23.62 9.61
CA ALA A 45 -9.06 24.12 8.48
C ALA A 45 -7.55 24.03 8.75
N LYS A 46 -7.12 24.33 9.98
CA LYS A 46 -5.72 24.20 10.41
C LYS A 46 -5.28 22.74 10.44
N ASP A 47 -6.09 21.87 11.06
CA ASP A 47 -5.86 20.43 11.03
C ASP A 47 -5.74 19.95 9.56
N LYS A 48 -6.56 20.50 8.63
CA LYS A 48 -6.54 20.18 7.18
C LYS A 48 -5.23 20.53 6.53
N GLU A 49 -4.72 21.71 6.82
CA GLU A 49 -3.44 22.14 6.31
C GLU A 49 -2.28 21.32 6.91
N GLU A 50 -2.28 21.08 8.22
CA GLU A 50 -1.21 20.33 8.89
C GLU A 50 -1.06 18.91 8.36
N ALA A 51 -2.16 18.18 8.16
CA ALA A 51 -2.04 16.84 7.62
C ALA A 51 -1.95 16.79 6.09
N LEU A 52 -2.36 17.83 5.34
CA LEU A 52 -1.93 17.95 3.93
C LEU A 52 -0.40 18.05 3.86
N VAL A 53 0.20 18.88 4.70
CA VAL A 53 1.66 19.00 4.82
C VAL A 53 2.28 17.68 5.24
N SER A 54 1.74 17.01 6.27
CA SER A 54 2.25 15.72 6.75
C SER A 54 2.17 14.61 5.69
N ASN A 55 1.04 14.51 4.99
CA ASN A 55 0.85 13.57 3.90
C ASN A 55 1.84 13.84 2.76
N THR A 56 1.98 15.10 2.34
CA THR A 56 2.90 15.49 1.27
C THR A 56 4.36 15.21 1.66
N THR A 57 4.73 15.52 2.91
CA THR A 57 6.07 15.22 3.46
C THR A 57 6.32 13.72 3.42
N SER A 58 5.37 12.93 3.90
CA SER A 58 5.45 11.47 3.86
C SER A 58 5.58 10.93 2.44
N SER A 59 4.81 11.46 1.49
CA SER A 59 4.91 11.07 0.07
C SER A 59 6.31 11.34 -0.49
N ILE A 60 6.92 12.47 -0.15
CA ILE A 60 8.31 12.80 -0.53
C ILE A 60 9.29 11.84 0.13
N GLU A 61 9.16 11.58 1.43
CA GLU A 61 10.02 10.63 2.16
C GLU A 61 9.99 9.23 1.52
N ASN A 62 8.82 8.78 1.04
CA ASN A 62 8.66 7.49 0.37
C ASN A 62 9.30 7.41 -1.02
N LEU A 63 9.71 8.54 -1.62
CA LEU A 63 10.50 8.51 -2.84
C LEU A 63 11.91 7.96 -2.59
N PHE A 64 12.35 7.91 -1.33
CA PHE A 64 13.68 7.48 -0.93
C PHE A 64 13.66 6.18 -0.13
N THR A 65 14.78 5.47 -0.10
CA THR A 65 14.98 4.28 0.75
C THR A 65 15.77 4.56 2.02
N ASP A 66 16.42 5.72 2.11
CA ASP A 66 17.27 6.11 3.22
C ASP A 66 16.93 7.52 3.72
N GLU A 67 17.14 7.76 5.01
CA GLU A 67 16.86 9.04 5.68
C GLU A 67 17.72 10.19 5.15
N ASN A 68 18.91 9.88 4.63
CA ASN A 68 19.78 10.89 4.02
C ASN A 68 19.34 11.24 2.60
N GLN A 69 18.26 10.64 2.09
CA GLN A 69 17.68 10.87 0.77
C GLN A 69 18.72 10.72 -0.36
N ASN A 70 19.60 9.73 -0.27
CA ASN A 70 20.68 9.50 -1.24
C ASN A 70 20.33 8.44 -2.29
N LYS A 71 19.32 7.60 -2.02
CA LYS A 71 18.84 6.53 -2.90
C LYS A 71 17.33 6.57 -3.05
N LEU A 72 16.86 6.40 -4.28
CA LEU A 72 15.44 6.29 -4.61
C LEU A 72 14.86 4.92 -4.25
N SER A 73 13.57 4.91 -3.91
CA SER A 73 12.78 3.68 -3.82
C SER A 73 12.74 2.94 -5.15
N ASP A 74 12.77 1.62 -5.10
CA ASP A 74 12.52 0.77 -6.27
C ASP A 74 11.08 0.92 -6.79
N THR A 75 10.18 1.44 -5.95
CA THR A 75 8.79 1.76 -6.32
C THR A 75 8.63 3.18 -6.87
N TYR A 76 9.70 3.97 -6.95
CA TYR A 76 9.65 5.36 -7.44
C TYR A 76 9.07 5.40 -8.86
N LYS A 77 8.06 6.25 -9.05
CA LYS A 77 7.45 6.53 -10.35
C LYS A 77 7.37 8.02 -10.61
N ILE A 78 7.41 8.43 -11.88
CA ILE A 78 7.31 9.85 -12.24
C ILE A 78 5.92 10.41 -11.88
N GLU A 79 4.90 9.56 -11.94
CA GLU A 79 3.52 9.88 -11.57
C GLU A 79 3.40 10.21 -10.08
N ASP A 80 4.24 9.63 -9.21
CA ASP A 80 4.26 9.96 -7.79
C ASP A 80 4.71 11.42 -7.57
N VAL A 81 5.70 11.88 -8.34
CA VAL A 81 6.19 13.26 -8.31
C VAL A 81 5.10 14.23 -8.76
N GLU A 82 4.38 13.93 -9.85
CA GLU A 82 3.27 14.76 -10.34
C GLU A 82 2.16 14.90 -9.30
N ASN A 83 1.83 13.80 -8.62
CA ASN A 83 0.85 13.79 -7.54
C ASN A 83 1.31 14.63 -6.34
N ILE A 84 2.58 14.52 -5.94
CA ILE A 84 3.18 15.33 -4.88
C ILE A 84 3.13 16.82 -5.24
N GLU A 85 3.50 17.20 -6.47
CA GLU A 85 3.43 18.60 -6.91
C GLU A 85 1.99 19.14 -6.86
N LYS A 86 0.99 18.31 -7.19
CA LYS A 86 -0.42 18.67 -7.07
C LYS A 86 -0.86 18.87 -5.61
N GLN A 87 -0.34 18.07 -4.68
CA GLN A 87 -0.58 18.25 -3.24
C GLN A 87 0.11 19.52 -2.71
N MET A 88 1.37 19.76 -3.13
CA MET A 88 2.14 20.94 -2.73
C MET A 88 1.47 22.26 -3.14
N LYS A 89 0.81 22.30 -4.31
CA LYS A 89 0.04 23.48 -4.77
C LYS A 89 -1.10 23.87 -3.82
N GLN A 90 -1.56 22.96 -2.97
CA GLN A 90 -2.65 23.19 -2.02
C GLN A 90 -2.13 23.66 -0.64
N ILE A 91 -0.83 23.53 -0.37
CA ILE A 91 -0.20 23.99 0.88
C ILE A 91 -0.07 25.52 0.82
N LYS A 92 -0.55 26.27 1.82
CA LYS A 92 -0.51 27.74 1.77
C LYS A 92 0.80 28.33 2.27
N SER A 93 1.47 27.64 3.19
CA SER A 93 2.73 28.10 3.76
C SER A 93 3.89 28.07 2.74
N ASN A 94 4.33 29.27 2.32
CA ASN A 94 5.47 29.45 1.41
C ASN A 94 6.77 28.84 1.94
N SER A 95 7.00 28.90 3.25
CA SER A 95 8.20 28.33 3.88
C SER A 95 8.20 26.80 3.77
N ILE A 96 7.05 26.17 4.03
CA ILE A 96 6.90 24.72 3.90
C ILE A 96 7.00 24.31 2.44
N GLN A 97 6.33 25.01 1.52
CA GLN A 97 6.47 24.75 0.09
C GLN A 97 7.94 24.77 -0.34
N LYS A 98 8.70 25.80 0.04
CA LYS A 98 10.12 25.91 -0.31
C LYS A 98 10.95 24.72 0.20
N LYS A 99 10.69 24.25 1.43
CA LYS A 99 11.37 23.08 2.00
C LYS A 99 11.04 21.82 1.20
N LEU A 100 9.75 21.54 0.99
CA LEU A 100 9.29 20.35 0.27
C LEU A 100 9.76 20.36 -1.20
N THR A 101 9.81 21.52 -1.84
CA THR A 101 10.37 21.66 -3.20
C THR A 101 11.84 21.26 -3.23
N ALA A 102 12.64 21.68 -2.25
CA ALA A 102 14.06 21.33 -2.21
C ALA A 102 14.28 19.81 -2.09
N GLU A 103 13.47 19.13 -1.27
CA GLU A 103 13.51 17.67 -1.13
C GLU A 103 13.03 16.95 -2.40
N LEU A 104 11.95 17.44 -3.03
CA LEU A 104 11.45 16.87 -4.28
C LEU A 104 12.45 17.04 -5.44
N GLU A 105 13.11 18.19 -5.55
CA GLU A 105 14.16 18.43 -6.53
C GLU A 105 15.37 17.50 -6.33
N LYS A 106 15.67 17.12 -5.07
CA LYS A 106 16.67 16.09 -4.79
C LYS A 106 16.26 14.74 -5.39
N ALA A 107 15.00 14.33 -5.23
CA ALA A 107 14.48 13.09 -5.82
C ALA A 107 14.57 13.12 -7.36
N LYS A 108 14.13 14.22 -7.99
CA LYS A 108 14.21 14.40 -9.45
C LYS A 108 15.65 14.32 -9.95
N LYS A 109 16.60 14.94 -9.24
CA LYS A 109 18.02 14.87 -9.59
C LYS A 109 18.57 13.45 -9.54
N LEU A 110 18.22 12.67 -8.51
CA LEU A 110 18.60 11.25 -8.46
C LEU A 110 17.97 10.46 -9.61
N PHE A 111 16.71 10.73 -9.94
CA PHE A 111 16.03 10.05 -11.04
C PHE A 111 16.67 10.38 -12.40
N SER A 112 17.09 11.62 -12.63
CA SER A 112 17.87 11.99 -13.81
C SER A 112 19.19 11.22 -13.90
N GLN A 113 19.85 10.93 -12.77
CA GLN A 113 21.05 10.08 -12.77
C GLN A 113 20.72 8.64 -13.17
N VAL A 114 19.60 8.08 -12.71
CA VAL A 114 19.13 6.75 -13.13
C VAL A 114 18.86 6.73 -14.64
N GLN A 115 18.16 7.72 -15.18
CA GLN A 115 17.88 7.81 -16.62
C GLN A 115 19.16 7.95 -17.45
N LEU A 116 20.13 8.74 -16.98
CA LEU A 116 21.41 8.90 -17.66
C LEU A 116 22.19 7.56 -17.68
N ALA A 117 22.20 6.83 -16.57
CA ALA A 117 22.83 5.52 -16.48
C ALA A 117 22.19 4.52 -17.44
N GLN A 118 20.86 4.46 -17.48
CA GLN A 118 20.10 3.65 -18.43
C GLN A 118 20.45 3.98 -19.89
N LYS A 119 20.50 5.27 -20.23
CA LYS A 119 20.85 5.73 -21.57
C LYS A 119 22.29 5.34 -21.95
N GLN A 120 23.23 5.47 -21.03
CA GLN A 120 24.64 5.12 -21.28
C GLN A 120 24.83 3.61 -21.50
N VAL A 121 24.20 2.76 -20.68
CA VAL A 121 24.26 1.31 -20.85
C VAL A 121 23.55 0.88 -22.13
N LEU A 122 22.40 1.50 -22.45
CA LEU A 122 21.70 1.25 -23.72
C LEU A 122 22.55 1.62 -24.93
N GLY A 123 23.37 2.67 -24.83
CA GLY A 123 24.32 3.07 -25.89
C GLY A 123 25.43 2.06 -26.19
N LEU A 124 25.62 1.03 -25.37
CA LEU A 124 26.48 -0.12 -25.70
C LEU A 124 25.84 -1.02 -26.77
N PHE A 125 24.54 -0.93 -26.97
CA PHE A 125 23.81 -1.76 -27.92
C PHE A 125 23.43 -0.96 -29.16
N LYS A 126 23.24 -1.68 -30.27
CA LYS A 126 22.76 -1.10 -31.52
C LYS A 126 21.34 -0.53 -31.38
N ASP A 127 20.51 -1.22 -30.61
CA ASP A 127 19.11 -0.88 -30.37
C ASP A 127 18.60 -1.51 -29.06
N ASN A 128 17.32 -1.27 -28.76
CA ASN A 128 16.65 -1.73 -27.55
C ASN A 128 16.48 -3.26 -27.44
N THR A 129 16.67 -4.01 -28.53
CA THR A 129 16.62 -5.49 -28.51
C THR A 129 17.86 -6.09 -27.85
N LYS A 130 18.95 -5.31 -27.74
CA LYS A 130 20.22 -5.71 -27.10
C LYS A 130 20.84 -6.98 -27.69
N LYS A 131 20.52 -7.31 -28.96
CA LYS A 131 21.05 -8.48 -29.66
C LYS A 131 22.47 -8.28 -30.18
N GLU A 132 22.82 -7.04 -30.54
CA GLU A 132 24.11 -6.67 -31.11
C GLU A 132 24.67 -5.44 -30.39
N LEU A 133 26.00 -5.37 -30.30
CA LEU A 133 26.71 -4.18 -29.82
C LEU A 133 26.72 -3.06 -30.86
N ALA A 134 26.82 -1.81 -30.41
CA ALA A 134 27.10 -0.69 -31.28
C ALA A 134 28.50 -0.79 -31.92
N THR A 135 28.72 -0.10 -33.05
CA THR A 135 29.86 -0.32 -33.97
C THR A 135 31.25 -0.18 -33.34
N ASN A 136 31.39 0.57 -32.23
CA ASN A 136 32.67 0.93 -31.61
C ASN A 136 32.75 0.60 -30.11
N VAL A 137 31.99 -0.40 -29.64
CA VAL A 137 32.06 -0.79 -28.22
C VAL A 137 33.36 -1.51 -27.92
N THR A 138 34.04 -1.06 -26.87
CA THR A 138 35.30 -1.59 -26.34
C THR A 138 35.14 -1.96 -24.85
N THR A 139 36.09 -2.72 -24.31
CA THR A 139 36.13 -3.04 -22.87
C THR A 139 36.12 -1.78 -22.01
N ASP A 140 36.90 -0.75 -22.37
CA ASP A 140 36.94 0.53 -21.64
C ASP A 140 35.57 1.23 -21.57
N LEU A 141 34.78 1.15 -22.65
CA LEU A 141 33.43 1.73 -22.67
C LEU A 141 32.48 0.95 -21.76
N ILE A 142 32.60 -0.38 -21.73
CA ILE A 142 31.83 -1.24 -20.84
C ILE A 142 32.21 -0.98 -19.37
N ASP A 143 33.49 -0.82 -19.07
CA ASP A 143 33.97 -0.55 -17.71
C ASP A 143 33.54 0.85 -17.22
N LYS A 144 33.49 1.84 -18.12
CA LYS A 144 32.88 3.15 -17.82
C LYS A 144 31.39 3.01 -17.50
N ALA A 145 30.65 2.21 -18.28
CA ALA A 145 29.25 1.95 -18.02
C ALA A 145 29.03 1.21 -16.69
N GLU A 146 29.93 0.29 -16.32
CA GLU A 146 29.92 -0.39 -15.02
C GLU A 146 30.11 0.56 -13.84
N LYS A 147 31.03 1.52 -13.93
CA LYS A 147 31.18 2.56 -12.90
C LYS A 147 29.90 3.38 -12.71
N VAL A 148 29.22 3.71 -13.81
CA VAL A 148 27.94 4.44 -13.76
C VAL A 148 26.83 3.56 -13.16
N GLN A 149 26.77 2.28 -13.53
CA GLN A 149 25.85 1.32 -12.94
C GLN A 149 26.05 1.24 -11.42
N GLN A 150 27.29 1.17 -10.95
CA GLN A 150 27.60 1.10 -9.52
C GLN A 150 27.12 2.33 -8.74
N ALA A 151 27.21 3.52 -9.36
CA ALA A 151 26.78 4.80 -8.81
C ALA A 151 25.27 5.08 -8.98
N THR A 152 24.52 4.21 -9.66
CA THR A 152 23.09 4.43 -9.92
C THR A 152 22.28 4.42 -8.61
N PRO A 153 21.54 5.49 -8.27
CA PRO A 153 20.90 5.65 -6.96
C PRO A 153 19.51 4.98 -6.88
N GLN A 154 19.36 3.78 -7.46
CA GLN A 154 18.16 2.94 -7.36
C GLN A 154 18.56 1.47 -7.56
N GLU A 155 18.25 0.59 -6.61
CA GLU A 155 18.79 -0.77 -6.57
C GLU A 155 18.23 -1.66 -7.69
N LEU A 156 16.93 -1.56 -8.00
CA LEU A 156 16.32 -2.29 -9.10
C LEU A 156 16.93 -1.89 -10.44
N ALA A 157 17.08 -0.59 -10.71
CA ALA A 157 17.73 -0.11 -11.92
C ALA A 157 19.19 -0.57 -11.99
N LYS A 158 19.94 -0.40 -10.91
CA LYS A 158 21.33 -0.86 -10.78
C LYS A 158 21.47 -2.35 -11.12
N LYS A 159 20.58 -3.20 -10.62
CA LYS A 159 20.56 -4.64 -10.92
C LYS A 159 20.23 -4.94 -12.39
N ASN A 160 19.31 -4.21 -13.00
CA ASN A 160 18.97 -4.38 -14.41
C ASN A 160 20.13 -3.95 -15.33
N LEU A 161 20.77 -2.83 -15.03
CA LEU A 161 21.96 -2.36 -15.75
C LEU A 161 23.12 -3.35 -15.63
N GLN A 162 23.30 -3.98 -14.47
CA GLN A 162 24.32 -5.03 -14.29
C GLN A 162 24.13 -6.20 -15.26
N LYS A 163 22.89 -6.64 -15.46
CA LYS A 163 22.56 -7.72 -16.40
C LYS A 163 22.88 -7.31 -17.85
N ASP A 164 22.53 -6.08 -18.21
CA ASP A 164 22.82 -5.54 -19.54
C ASP A 164 24.33 -5.43 -19.78
N ILE A 165 25.10 -4.94 -18.81
CA ILE A 165 26.56 -4.86 -18.90
C ILE A 165 27.18 -6.26 -19.05
N ALA A 166 26.69 -7.25 -18.30
CA ALA A 166 27.14 -8.63 -18.43
C ALA A 166 26.85 -9.21 -19.82
N LEU A 167 25.69 -8.89 -20.40
CA LEU A 167 25.35 -9.24 -21.78
C LEU A 167 26.28 -8.56 -22.78
N ALA A 168 26.59 -7.27 -22.60
CA ALA A 168 27.51 -6.54 -23.46
C ALA A 168 28.92 -7.15 -23.45
N ARG A 169 29.44 -7.53 -22.27
CA ARG A 169 30.72 -8.25 -22.14
C ARG A 169 30.70 -9.56 -22.93
N LYS A 170 29.64 -10.35 -22.79
CA LYS A 170 29.48 -11.61 -23.50
C LYS A 170 29.50 -11.41 -25.02
N LEU A 171 28.75 -10.44 -25.54
CA LEU A 171 28.70 -10.13 -26.98
C LEU A 171 30.05 -9.66 -27.51
N LEU A 172 30.79 -8.86 -26.72
CA LEU A 172 32.13 -8.40 -27.11
C LEU A 172 33.10 -9.58 -27.24
N THR A 173 33.12 -10.47 -26.26
CA THR A 173 33.94 -11.69 -26.31
C THR A 173 33.58 -12.58 -27.50
N GLN A 174 32.30 -12.73 -27.83
CA GLN A 174 31.85 -13.49 -29.00
C GLN A 174 32.36 -12.86 -30.30
N LYS A 175 32.21 -11.54 -30.45
CA LYS A 175 32.71 -10.79 -31.63
C LYS A 175 34.21 -10.93 -31.81
N GLU A 176 34.99 -10.89 -30.73
CA GLU A 176 36.44 -11.09 -30.77
C GLU A 176 36.84 -12.52 -31.15
N GLN A 177 36.10 -13.53 -30.68
CA GLN A 177 36.34 -14.92 -31.04
C GLN A 177 36.01 -15.20 -32.52
N GLU A 178 34.93 -14.62 -33.04
CA GLU A 178 34.55 -14.73 -34.45
C GLU A 178 35.59 -14.06 -35.35
N ALA A 179 36.06 -12.86 -35.00
CA ALA A 179 37.12 -12.17 -35.73
C ALA A 179 38.42 -12.99 -35.78
N LYS A 180 38.81 -13.63 -34.66
CA LYS A 180 39.97 -14.53 -34.61
C LYS A 180 39.80 -15.77 -35.48
N LYS A 181 38.61 -16.38 -35.49
CA LYS A 181 38.30 -17.53 -36.36
C LYS A 181 38.38 -17.15 -37.83
N GLU A 182 37.87 -15.98 -38.21
CA GLU A 182 37.89 -15.50 -39.59
C GLU A 182 39.29 -15.12 -40.07
N GLN A 183 40.14 -14.55 -39.20
CA GLN A 183 41.57 -14.33 -39.48
C GLN A 183 42.32 -15.65 -39.65
N THR A 184 42.01 -16.67 -38.84
CA THR A 184 42.64 -18.00 -38.94
C THR A 184 42.23 -18.69 -40.26
N LYS A 185 40.98 -18.53 -40.70
CA LYS A 185 40.49 -19.07 -41.97
C LYS A 185 41.17 -18.42 -43.18
N LYS A 186 41.32 -17.08 -43.19
CA LYS A 186 42.05 -16.34 -44.25
C LYS A 186 43.54 -16.66 -44.29
N ALA A 187 44.19 -16.91 -43.14
CA ALA A 187 45.58 -17.35 -43.09
C ALA A 187 45.77 -18.77 -43.67
N THR A 188 44.76 -19.63 -43.53
CA THR A 188 44.79 -21.01 -44.07
C THR A 188 44.55 -21.01 -45.58
N GLU A 189 43.66 -20.14 -46.10
CA GLU A 189 43.43 -19.98 -47.55
C GLU A 189 44.64 -19.36 -48.29
N ASN A 190 45.32 -18.37 -47.71
CA ASN A 190 46.56 -17.80 -48.28
C ASN A 190 47.76 -18.76 -48.26
N THR A 191 47.73 -19.83 -47.46
CA THR A 191 48.77 -20.87 -47.46
C THR A 191 48.58 -21.88 -48.60
N VAL A 192 47.37 -21.99 -49.16
CA VAL A 192 47.08 -22.90 -50.29
C VAL A 192 47.44 -22.28 -51.63
N GLU A 193 47.31 -20.96 -51.81
CA GLU A 193 47.73 -20.29 -53.06
C GLU A 193 49.26 -20.22 -53.25
N ASN A 194 50.05 -20.23 -52.17
CA ASN A 194 51.52 -20.27 -52.26
C ASN A 194 52.12 -21.68 -52.41
N LYS A 195 51.28 -22.72 -52.57
CA LYS A 195 51.71 -24.12 -52.80
C LYS A 195 51.33 -24.67 -54.18
N VAL A 196 51.03 -23.80 -55.15
CA VAL A 196 50.78 -24.16 -56.57
C VAL A 196 51.92 -23.65 -57.49
N SER A 197 53.14 -23.53 -56.96
CA SER A 197 54.34 -23.36 -57.79
C SER A 197 55.51 -24.13 -57.20
N SER A 198 55.48 -25.46 -57.34
CA SER A 198 56.67 -26.29 -57.63
C SER A 198 56.29 -27.77 -57.67
N GLY A 199 56.64 -28.42 -58.80
CA GLY A 199 57.17 -29.78 -58.79
C GLY A 199 56.20 -30.97 -58.80
N THR A 200 55.72 -31.29 -60.00
CA THR A 200 55.65 -32.63 -60.64
C THR A 200 55.93 -33.94 -59.84
N ASN A 201 54.98 -34.86 -60.05
CA ASN A 201 55.05 -36.31 -60.38
C ASN A 201 55.50 -37.43 -59.41
N GLU A 202 54.79 -38.56 -59.62
CA GLU A 202 54.95 -39.94 -59.12
C GLU A 202 54.29 -40.22 -57.76
N GLY A 203 53.46 -41.25 -57.54
CA GLY A 203 53.14 -42.44 -58.32
C GLY A 203 52.99 -43.64 -57.36
N SER A 204 51.88 -44.36 -57.48
CA SER A 204 51.66 -45.76 -57.00
C SER A 204 51.04 -46.02 -55.61
N SER A 205 49.76 -46.41 -55.68
CA SER A 205 49.10 -47.68 -55.25
C SER A 205 49.08 -48.22 -53.80
N ASN A 206 47.98 -48.94 -53.55
CA ASN A 206 47.55 -49.79 -52.43
C ASN A 206 47.27 -49.11 -51.07
N GLY A 207 46.20 -49.42 -50.34
CA GLY A 207 45.09 -50.36 -50.50
C GLY A 207 44.60 -50.74 -49.09
N GLN A 208 43.28 -50.69 -48.84
CA GLN A 208 42.50 -51.59 -47.97
C GLN A 208 41.21 -50.90 -47.50
N ALA A 209 40.10 -51.52 -47.89
CA ALA A 209 38.76 -51.31 -47.35
C ALA A 209 38.39 -52.51 -46.47
N LYS A 210 37.63 -52.25 -45.39
CA LYS A 210 36.75 -53.13 -44.57
C LYS A 210 36.56 -52.44 -43.22
N GLU A 211 35.43 -52.39 -42.51
CA GLU A 211 34.17 -53.17 -42.35
C GLU A 211 33.17 -52.18 -41.70
N SER A 212 31.89 -52.04 -42.08
CA SER A 212 30.70 -52.90 -41.92
C SER A 212 30.17 -53.14 -40.50
N ASN A 213 28.83 -53.08 -40.41
CA ASN A 213 27.90 -53.61 -39.41
C ASN A 213 27.69 -52.80 -38.12
N ALA A 214 26.50 -52.29 -37.77
CA ALA A 214 25.15 -52.86 -37.72
C ALA A 214 24.97 -53.97 -36.66
N SER A 215 24.14 -53.65 -35.66
CA SER A 215 22.96 -54.42 -35.22
C SER A 215 22.83 -54.58 -33.69
N SER A 216 21.63 -54.21 -33.22
CA SER A 216 20.78 -54.86 -32.21
C SER A 216 21.39 -55.51 -30.96
N ASN A 217 20.79 -55.25 -29.79
CA ASN A 217 19.79 -56.18 -29.23
C ASN A 217 19.03 -55.63 -28.03
N LYS A 218 17.95 -56.35 -27.74
CA LYS A 218 16.72 -56.01 -27.03
C LYS A 218 16.58 -56.88 -25.77
N ALA A 219 15.79 -56.39 -24.80
CA ALA A 219 15.06 -57.14 -23.76
C ALA A 219 15.92 -57.75 -22.63
N ASN A 220 15.43 -58.00 -21.40
CA ASN A 220 14.08 -58.14 -20.90
C ASN A 220 14.04 -58.13 -19.35
N SER A 221 12.88 -57.77 -18.78
CA SER A 221 12.23 -58.39 -17.59
C SER A 221 12.89 -58.23 -16.20
N ASN A 222 12.21 -58.26 -15.04
CA ASN A 222 10.80 -58.27 -14.62
C ASN A 222 10.76 -58.05 -13.08
N GLY A 223 9.59 -57.69 -12.55
CA GLY A 223 9.15 -58.01 -11.17
C GLY A 223 8.89 -56.79 -10.29
N SER A 224 7.65 -56.27 -10.13
CA SER A 224 6.50 -56.79 -9.32
C SER A 224 6.85 -56.88 -7.82
N ASN A 225 6.03 -56.48 -6.83
CA ASN A 225 4.57 -56.40 -6.70
C ASN A 225 4.24 -55.57 -5.41
N GLN A 226 3.18 -54.73 -5.38
CA GLN A 226 1.90 -54.91 -4.64
C GLN A 226 1.97 -54.74 -3.09
N LYS A 227 0.95 -54.32 -2.31
CA LYS A 227 -0.41 -53.76 -2.46
C LYS A 227 -0.92 -53.38 -1.04
N GLU A 228 -1.88 -52.45 -1.00
CA GLU A 228 -3.12 -52.39 -0.16
C GLU A 228 -3.17 -52.27 1.38
N GLY A 229 -4.19 -51.50 1.82
CA GLY A 229 -4.95 -51.69 3.06
C GLY A 229 -5.12 -50.41 3.90
N SER A 230 -6.09 -49.53 3.64
CA SER A 230 -7.47 -49.49 4.19
C SER A 230 -7.59 -49.53 5.73
N SER A 231 -8.23 -48.51 6.31
CA SER A 231 -9.36 -48.66 7.26
C SER A 231 -9.94 -47.32 7.73
N ALA A 232 -11.27 -47.28 7.79
CA ALA A 232 -12.09 -46.28 8.44
C ALA A 232 -12.70 -46.90 9.71
N SER A 233 -13.01 -46.10 10.75
CA SER A 233 -14.19 -46.31 11.60
C SER A 233 -14.43 -45.18 12.60
N ASN A 234 -15.71 -44.82 12.68
CA ASN A 234 -16.49 -44.01 13.63
C ASN A 234 -16.09 -43.99 15.12
N SER A 235 -16.47 -42.88 15.78
CA SER A 235 -17.16 -42.91 17.08
C SER A 235 -18.00 -41.63 17.26
N SER A 236 -19.30 -41.82 17.48
CA SER A 236 -20.24 -40.85 18.02
C SER A 236 -20.26 -40.95 19.55
N GLY A 237 -20.43 -39.81 20.24
CA GLY A 237 -20.67 -39.73 21.68
C GLY A 237 -21.37 -38.44 22.05
N ASN A 238 -22.64 -38.56 22.40
CA ASN A 238 -23.58 -37.53 22.87
C ASN A 238 -23.36 -37.27 24.37
N ILE A 239 -23.55 -36.04 24.88
CA ILE A 239 -24.09 -35.74 26.23
C ILE A 239 -24.49 -34.25 26.32
N SER A 240 -25.71 -34.07 26.82
CA SER A 240 -26.44 -32.85 27.15
C SER A 240 -25.89 -32.04 28.33
N GLY A 241 -26.28 -30.76 28.37
CA GLY A 241 -26.35 -29.90 29.56
C GLY A 241 -26.57 -28.44 29.14
N SER A 242 -27.80 -27.95 28.93
CA SER A 242 -28.71 -27.42 29.96
C SER A 242 -28.03 -26.45 30.94
N GLY A 243 -28.34 -25.15 30.83
CA GLY A 243 -27.86 -24.10 31.72
C GLY A 243 -28.44 -22.72 31.37
N LYS A 244 -29.68 -22.50 31.80
CA LYS A 244 -30.49 -21.29 31.70
C LYS A 244 -30.07 -20.26 32.77
N GLN A 245 -30.21 -18.97 32.44
CA GLN A 245 -30.49 -17.82 33.34
C GLN A 245 -29.52 -17.44 34.48
N SER A 246 -29.06 -16.18 34.45
CA SER A 246 -29.52 -15.09 35.35
C SER A 246 -28.52 -13.92 35.23
N ALA A 247 -28.89 -12.78 34.65
CA ALA A 247 -29.48 -11.66 35.37
C ALA A 247 -28.84 -11.45 36.75
N GLY A 248 -27.91 -10.51 36.81
CA GLY A 248 -27.23 -10.08 38.03
C GLY A 248 -26.76 -8.65 37.84
N SER A 249 -27.72 -7.72 37.85
CA SER A 249 -27.46 -6.30 38.06
C SER A 249 -26.64 -6.13 39.34
N ASN A 250 -25.42 -5.64 39.22
CA ASN A 250 -24.75 -5.03 40.35
C ASN A 250 -24.25 -3.65 39.94
N SER A 251 -25.16 -2.69 40.14
CA SER A 251 -24.84 -1.30 40.33
C SER A 251 -24.00 -1.18 41.59
N SER A 252 -22.72 -0.83 41.43
CA SER A 252 -21.93 -0.24 42.51
C SER A 252 -21.19 0.97 41.97
N SER A 253 -21.54 2.10 42.57
CA SER A 253 -21.31 3.46 42.14
C SER A 253 -19.87 3.95 42.29
N LYS A 254 -19.56 4.97 41.47
CA LYS A 254 -18.69 6.13 41.75
C LYS A 254 -17.18 5.88 41.88
N GLY A 255 -16.50 6.08 40.74
CA GLY A 255 -15.24 6.81 40.68
C GLY A 255 -15.48 8.16 40.00
N ASN A 256 -15.64 9.23 40.78
CA ASN A 256 -15.72 10.61 40.28
C ASN A 256 -14.32 11.04 39.83
N SER A 257 -14.01 10.85 38.55
CA SER A 257 -12.75 11.26 37.93
C SER A 257 -13.08 12.26 36.82
N ASN A 258 -12.83 13.55 37.07
CA ASN A 258 -12.67 14.64 36.09
C ASN A 258 -13.11 14.33 34.65
N THR A 259 -14.43 14.28 34.41
CA THR A 259 -15.02 13.97 33.10
C THR A 259 -15.00 15.14 32.11
N ALA A 260 -14.56 16.32 32.55
CA ALA A 260 -14.57 17.53 31.72
C ALA A 260 -13.46 17.59 30.66
N ASN A 261 -12.36 16.82 30.80
CA ASN A 261 -11.17 16.98 29.96
C ASN A 261 -10.75 15.72 29.15
N GLN A 262 -11.63 14.72 29.05
CA GLN A 262 -11.36 13.50 28.29
C GLN A 262 -11.82 13.64 26.82
N PRO A 263 -11.06 13.10 25.84
CA PRO A 263 -11.42 13.17 24.43
C PRO A 263 -12.76 12.46 24.17
N THR A 264 -13.48 12.85 23.11
CA THR A 264 -14.78 12.26 22.72
C THR A 264 -14.73 10.73 22.69
N ILE A 265 -13.62 10.15 22.19
CA ILE A 265 -13.46 8.71 22.13
C ILE A 265 -13.57 8.03 23.50
N ALA A 266 -13.09 8.66 24.57
CA ALA A 266 -13.13 8.09 25.92
C ALA A 266 -14.55 7.93 26.47
N LYS A 267 -15.53 8.62 25.88
CA LYS A 267 -16.95 8.63 26.27
C LYS A 267 -17.78 7.60 25.50
N THR A 268 -17.19 6.91 24.53
CA THR A 268 -17.86 5.91 23.67
C THR A 268 -17.99 4.57 24.39
N ASN A 269 -18.97 3.75 24.01
CA ASN A 269 -19.05 2.37 24.50
C ASN A 269 -17.86 1.54 23.98
N LEU A 270 -17.36 1.87 22.79
CA LEU A 270 -16.16 1.27 22.20
C LEU A 270 -14.92 1.40 23.10
N ALA A 271 -14.80 2.50 23.84
CA ALA A 271 -13.71 2.73 24.80
C ALA A 271 -13.68 1.78 26.01
N GLN A 272 -14.78 1.04 26.22
CA GLN A 272 -14.88 -0.02 27.22
C GLN A 272 -14.45 -1.38 26.66
N ARG A 273 -14.46 -1.53 25.32
CA ARG A 273 -14.22 -2.80 24.61
C ARG A 273 -12.82 -2.91 24.02
N SER A 274 -12.12 -1.79 23.89
CA SER A 274 -10.79 -1.73 23.28
C SER A 274 -9.87 -0.77 24.03
N ASN A 275 -8.56 -1.02 23.92
CA ASN A 275 -7.50 -0.10 24.34
C ASN A 275 -6.83 0.62 23.14
N GLN A 276 -7.23 0.30 21.91
CA GLN A 276 -6.76 0.96 20.69
C GLN A 276 -7.94 1.18 19.73
N ILE A 277 -8.20 2.45 19.38
CA ILE A 277 -9.27 2.80 18.45
C ILE A 277 -8.72 3.71 17.36
N ILE A 278 -8.94 3.33 16.11
CA ILE A 278 -8.77 4.19 14.96
C ILE A 278 -10.09 4.90 14.70
N THR A 279 -10.11 6.23 14.71
CA THR A 279 -11.28 7.00 14.28
C THR A 279 -11.08 7.50 12.87
N VAL A 280 -12.06 7.28 12.00
CA VAL A 280 -12.12 7.78 10.62
C VAL A 280 -13.32 8.70 10.52
N ILE A 281 -13.07 10.01 10.46
CA ILE A 281 -14.11 11.04 10.36
C ILE A 281 -14.08 11.61 8.94
N ALA A 282 -15.06 11.23 8.13
CA ALA A 282 -15.13 11.58 6.73
C ALA A 282 -15.83 12.93 6.48
N SER A 283 -15.38 13.62 5.44
CA SER A 283 -15.98 14.83 4.87
C SER A 283 -15.96 14.68 3.34
N GLY A 284 -17.02 14.11 2.77
CA GLY A 284 -17.00 13.65 1.38
C GLY A 284 -16.09 12.42 1.26
N SER A 285 -15.20 12.40 0.27
CA SER A 285 -14.25 11.30 0.05
C SER A 285 -12.92 11.43 0.82
N SER A 286 -12.70 12.53 1.53
CA SER A 286 -11.55 12.71 2.42
C SER A 286 -11.93 12.36 3.85
N ALA A 287 -10.96 11.93 4.67
CA ALA A 287 -11.18 11.63 6.08
C ALA A 287 -10.01 12.02 6.98
N GLN A 288 -10.31 12.49 8.18
CA GLN A 288 -9.33 12.59 9.25
C GLN A 288 -9.23 11.22 9.93
N VAL A 289 -8.02 10.65 9.99
CA VAL A 289 -7.76 9.35 10.59
C VAL A 289 -6.83 9.55 11.80
N LYS A 290 -7.27 9.08 12.97
CA LYS A 290 -6.52 9.20 14.23
C LYS A 290 -6.40 7.85 14.91
N LEU A 291 -5.25 7.57 15.51
CA LEU A 291 -5.08 6.46 16.45
C LEU A 291 -5.17 6.98 17.88
N TRP A 292 -6.03 6.34 18.66
CA TRP A 292 -6.18 6.57 20.09
C TRP A 292 -5.72 5.33 20.85
N GLU A 293 -4.92 5.53 21.89
CA GLU A 293 -4.45 4.46 22.77
C GLU A 293 -4.79 4.77 24.23
N LYS A 294 -5.27 3.74 24.93
CA LYS A 294 -5.58 3.82 26.36
C LYS A 294 -4.39 3.33 27.18
N SER A 295 -3.91 4.17 28.08
CA SER A 295 -2.88 3.81 29.06
C SER A 295 -3.28 4.33 30.43
N ASN A 296 -3.24 3.46 31.45
CA ASN A 296 -3.64 3.78 32.82
C ASN A 296 -5.01 4.47 32.92
N GLY A 297 -5.98 3.96 32.16
CA GLY A 297 -7.34 4.51 32.11
C GLY A 297 -7.52 5.80 31.30
N THR A 298 -6.45 6.41 30.83
CA THR A 298 -6.47 7.67 30.06
C THR A 298 -6.29 7.41 28.57
N TRP A 299 -7.14 8.00 27.74
CA TRP A 299 -7.01 7.95 26.29
C TRP A 299 -6.09 9.06 25.78
N LYS A 300 -5.17 8.71 24.90
CA LYS A 300 -4.27 9.65 24.22
C LYS A 300 -4.32 9.43 22.71
N GLN A 301 -4.34 10.51 21.95
CA GLN A 301 -4.09 10.46 20.51
C GLN A 301 -2.59 10.22 20.30
N THR A 302 -2.23 9.13 19.62
CA THR A 302 -0.82 8.80 19.33
C THR A 302 -0.47 8.97 17.85
N LEU A 303 -1.48 9.10 16.98
CA LEU A 303 -1.30 9.39 15.56
C LEU A 303 -2.48 10.23 15.02
N SER A 304 -2.22 11.10 14.05
CA SER A 304 -3.23 11.81 13.26
C SER A 304 -2.74 12.02 11.83
N THR A 305 -3.59 11.78 10.84
CA THR A 305 -3.29 11.91 9.41
C THR A 305 -4.57 12.27 8.63
N TYR A 306 -4.43 12.67 7.37
CA TYR A 306 -5.52 12.53 6.41
C TYR A 306 -5.44 11.21 5.67
N GLY A 307 -6.61 10.77 5.23
CA GLY A 307 -6.78 9.64 4.36
C GLY A 307 -7.94 9.87 3.39
N HIS A 308 -8.21 8.85 2.58
CA HIS A 308 -9.40 8.81 1.75
C HIS A 308 -10.32 7.68 2.19
N VAL A 309 -11.60 7.87 1.87
CA VAL A 309 -12.67 6.88 2.01
C VAL A 309 -13.31 6.70 0.64
N GLY A 310 -14.39 5.90 0.57
CA GLY A 310 -15.19 5.74 -0.63
C GLY A 310 -15.53 7.08 -1.30
N SER A 311 -15.57 7.12 -2.63
CA SER A 311 -15.91 8.35 -3.38
C SER A 311 -17.28 8.96 -3.02
N GLN A 312 -18.20 8.14 -2.50
CA GLN A 312 -19.51 8.54 -1.98
C GLN A 312 -19.52 8.77 -0.45
N GLY A 313 -18.35 8.80 0.19
CA GLY A 313 -18.13 9.02 1.61
C GLY A 313 -18.40 7.80 2.50
N VAL A 314 -18.69 8.06 3.78
CA VAL A 314 -19.05 7.02 4.75
C VAL A 314 -20.58 6.85 4.79
N GLY A 315 -21.04 5.61 4.68
CA GLY A 315 -22.47 5.30 4.57
C GLY A 315 -22.82 3.81 4.66
N THR A 316 -24.02 3.45 4.23
CA THR A 316 -24.42 2.04 4.09
C THR A 316 -23.63 1.42 2.93
N GLY A 317 -22.93 0.31 3.20
CA GLY A 317 -22.17 -0.42 2.19
C GLY A 317 -23.06 -1.14 1.18
N SER A 318 -22.52 -1.38 -0.02
CA SER A 318 -23.09 -2.25 -1.05
C SER A 318 -21.99 -2.61 -2.06
N GLU A 319 -22.11 -3.77 -2.72
CA GLU A 319 -21.29 -4.11 -3.90
C GLU A 319 -21.42 -3.12 -5.07
N TYR A 320 -22.45 -2.27 -5.05
CA TYR A 320 -22.75 -1.32 -6.11
C TYR A 320 -22.55 0.15 -5.70
N ALA A 321 -21.96 0.39 -4.51
CA ALA A 321 -21.75 1.73 -4.00
C ALA A 321 -20.32 1.93 -3.54
N SER A 322 -19.71 3.06 -3.92
CA SER A 322 -18.38 3.44 -3.47
C SER A 322 -18.42 4.12 -2.11
N ARG A 323 -18.95 3.44 -1.09
CA ARG A 323 -19.07 3.95 0.28
C ARG A 323 -18.24 3.13 1.24
N THR A 324 -17.51 3.82 2.10
CA THR A 324 -16.91 3.18 3.28
C THR A 324 -18.02 2.86 4.26
N PRO A 325 -18.13 1.62 4.76
CA PRO A 325 -19.22 1.24 5.64
C PRO A 325 -19.14 2.00 6.97
N ARG A 326 -20.25 2.66 7.33
CA ARG A 326 -20.42 3.33 8.63
C ARG A 326 -20.55 2.29 9.74
N GLY A 327 -19.73 2.42 10.77
CA GLY A 327 -19.79 1.54 11.93
C GLY A 327 -18.45 1.40 12.64
N ALA A 328 -18.42 0.56 13.67
CA ALA A 328 -17.22 0.16 14.39
C ALA A 328 -16.89 -1.31 14.10
N TYR A 329 -15.66 -1.57 13.64
CA TYR A 329 -15.21 -2.89 13.20
C TYR A 329 -13.89 -3.25 13.84
N GLY A 330 -13.71 -4.51 14.22
CA GLY A 330 -12.40 -5.01 14.64
C GLY A 330 -11.43 -5.11 13.45
N LEU A 331 -10.14 -5.10 13.72
CA LEU A 331 -9.10 -5.41 12.73
C LEU A 331 -8.68 -6.88 12.87
N SER A 332 -8.77 -7.67 11.79
CA SER A 332 -8.59 -9.13 11.84
C SER A 332 -7.14 -9.57 11.67
N PHE A 333 -6.59 -9.33 10.50
CA PHE A 333 -5.22 -9.65 10.14
C PHE A 333 -4.65 -8.56 9.24
N ALA A 334 -3.33 -8.46 9.27
CA ALA A 334 -2.55 -7.63 8.37
C ALA A 334 -2.17 -8.44 7.12
N PHE A 335 -2.02 -7.77 5.99
CA PHE A 335 -1.52 -8.38 4.77
C PHE A 335 -0.75 -7.39 3.91
N GLY A 336 -0.03 -7.89 2.92
CA GLY A 336 0.65 -7.03 1.96
C GLY A 336 1.74 -7.74 1.17
N THR A 337 2.54 -6.99 0.43
CA THR A 337 3.66 -7.53 -0.37
C THR A 337 4.79 -8.08 0.51
N HIS A 338 4.97 -7.51 1.70
CA HIS A 338 5.94 -7.93 2.71
C HIS A 338 5.54 -7.44 4.11
N ASN A 339 6.06 -8.08 5.15
CA ASN A 339 5.72 -7.76 6.54
C ASN A 339 6.62 -6.64 7.10
N PRO A 340 6.06 -5.47 7.51
CA PRO A 340 6.86 -4.39 8.08
C PRO A 340 7.13 -4.52 9.59
N GLY A 341 6.90 -5.70 10.18
CA GLY A 341 6.97 -5.94 11.63
C GLY A 341 5.65 -5.71 12.34
N THR A 342 4.53 -6.15 11.73
CA THR A 342 3.21 -6.00 12.35
C THR A 342 3.01 -6.91 13.56
N LYS A 343 2.17 -6.47 14.50
CA LYS A 343 1.77 -7.25 15.68
C LYS A 343 0.49 -8.07 15.48
N LEU A 344 -0.20 -7.90 14.34
CA LEU A 344 -1.30 -8.77 13.93
C LEU A 344 -0.75 -10.00 13.18
N GLY A 345 -1.56 -11.03 12.99
CA GLY A 345 -1.22 -12.09 12.04
C GLY A 345 -1.02 -11.49 10.64
N PHE A 346 0.02 -11.90 9.92
CA PHE A 346 0.35 -11.37 8.61
C PHE A 346 0.14 -12.41 7.49
N ARG A 347 -0.54 -12.02 6.41
CA ARG A 347 -0.65 -12.82 5.18
C ARG A 347 0.09 -12.12 4.04
N GLN A 348 1.06 -12.80 3.44
CA GLN A 348 1.76 -12.25 2.28
C GLN A 348 0.92 -12.47 1.01
N ILE A 349 0.78 -11.43 0.20
CA ILE A 349 0.11 -11.51 -1.10
C ILE A 349 0.94 -12.38 -2.04
N THR A 350 0.26 -13.28 -2.73
CA THR A 350 0.81 -14.07 -3.84
C THR A 350 0.06 -13.73 -5.13
N LYS A 351 0.58 -14.21 -6.27
CA LYS A 351 -0.10 -14.12 -7.57
C LYS A 351 -1.45 -14.85 -7.65
N ASN A 352 -1.81 -15.61 -6.61
CA ASN A 352 -3.05 -16.37 -6.52
C ASN A 352 -4.00 -15.76 -5.47
N SER A 353 -3.65 -14.65 -4.82
CA SER A 353 -4.44 -14.09 -3.73
C SER A 353 -5.62 -13.27 -4.26
N TYR A 354 -6.84 -13.73 -3.99
CA TYR A 354 -8.09 -13.06 -4.35
C TYR A 354 -8.93 -12.77 -3.10
N TRP A 355 -9.58 -11.61 -3.07
CA TRP A 355 -10.74 -11.39 -2.22
C TRP A 355 -12.00 -11.68 -3.01
N ILE A 356 -12.81 -12.64 -2.55
CA ILE A 356 -14.00 -13.05 -3.29
C ILE A 356 -15.13 -12.03 -3.05
N SER A 357 -15.57 -11.40 -4.13
CA SER A 357 -16.55 -10.31 -4.13
C SER A 357 -17.74 -10.63 -5.04
N ASN A 358 -17.68 -11.72 -5.80
CA ASN A 358 -18.83 -12.26 -6.50
C ASN A 358 -19.88 -12.81 -5.52
N VAL A 359 -21.01 -12.12 -5.37
CA VAL A 359 -22.12 -12.52 -4.48
C VAL A 359 -22.73 -13.90 -4.74
N LYS A 360 -22.45 -14.50 -5.91
CA LYS A 360 -22.88 -15.86 -6.27
C LYS A 360 -21.90 -16.95 -5.83
N ASP A 361 -20.71 -16.57 -5.37
CA ASP A 361 -19.69 -17.50 -4.89
C ASP A 361 -19.94 -17.84 -3.41
N SER A 362 -19.93 -19.12 -3.06
CA SER A 362 -20.09 -19.60 -1.68
C SER A 362 -19.00 -19.11 -0.71
N GLN A 363 -17.84 -18.69 -1.24
CA GLN A 363 -16.73 -18.13 -0.48
C GLN A 363 -16.73 -16.60 -0.47
N TYR A 364 -17.86 -15.95 -0.79
CA TYR A 364 -17.99 -14.50 -0.79
C TYR A 364 -17.48 -13.85 0.51
N ASN A 365 -16.87 -12.69 0.34
CA ASN A 365 -16.22 -11.85 1.35
C ASN A 365 -15.08 -12.52 2.12
N THR A 366 -14.35 -13.43 1.46
CA THR A 366 -13.19 -14.09 2.05
C THR A 366 -11.97 -14.03 1.15
N TRP A 367 -10.80 -14.11 1.77
CA TRP A 367 -9.52 -14.31 1.07
C TRP A 367 -9.40 -15.76 0.61
N GLN A 368 -9.11 -15.97 -0.67
CA GLN A 368 -8.86 -17.27 -1.27
C GLN A 368 -7.58 -17.28 -2.10
N GLU A 369 -6.88 -18.41 -2.13
CA GLU A 369 -5.76 -18.64 -3.04
C GLU A 369 -6.27 -19.44 -4.24
N ARG A 370 -6.36 -18.80 -5.41
CA ARG A 370 -6.92 -19.37 -6.65
C ARG A 370 -6.02 -19.02 -7.83
N SER A 371 -5.89 -19.93 -8.81
CA SER A 371 -5.17 -19.65 -10.07
C SER A 371 -5.96 -18.72 -11.01
N SER A 372 -7.27 -18.61 -10.82
CA SER A 372 -8.18 -17.74 -11.56
C SER A 372 -9.47 -17.57 -10.74
N SER A 373 -10.12 -16.41 -10.84
CA SER A 373 -11.40 -16.15 -10.18
C SER A 373 -12.35 -15.34 -11.08
N SER A 374 -13.54 -14.98 -10.58
CA SER A 374 -14.47 -14.12 -11.31
C SER A 374 -13.84 -12.73 -11.52
N SER A 375 -14.20 -12.04 -12.61
CA SER A 375 -13.81 -10.64 -12.81
C SER A 375 -14.39 -9.67 -11.78
N LYS A 376 -15.34 -10.14 -10.95
CA LYS A 376 -15.89 -9.39 -9.81
C LYS A 376 -15.02 -9.51 -8.56
N ASP A 377 -14.18 -10.54 -8.48
CA ASP A 377 -13.32 -10.76 -7.32
C ASP A 377 -12.09 -9.86 -7.43
N GLU A 378 -11.63 -9.39 -6.28
CA GLU A 378 -10.49 -8.49 -6.24
C GLU A 378 -9.19 -9.29 -6.25
N HIS A 379 -8.41 -9.19 -7.32
CA HIS A 379 -7.10 -9.81 -7.41
C HIS A 379 -6.06 -8.94 -6.69
N LEU A 380 -5.64 -9.36 -5.49
CA LEU A 380 -4.89 -8.50 -4.58
C LEU A 380 -3.49 -8.15 -5.10
N ALA A 381 -2.89 -9.04 -5.91
CA ALA A 381 -1.58 -8.81 -6.52
C ALA A 381 -1.57 -7.69 -7.58
N ASP A 382 -2.73 -7.29 -8.11
CA ASP A 382 -2.83 -6.22 -9.10
C ASP A 382 -2.73 -4.81 -8.48
N TYR A 383 -2.73 -4.72 -7.14
CA TYR A 383 -2.67 -3.46 -6.39
C TYR A 383 -1.43 -3.38 -5.47
N PRO A 384 -0.19 -3.56 -5.99
CA PRO A 384 1.01 -3.67 -5.15
C PRO A 384 1.38 -2.37 -4.42
N THR A 385 0.87 -1.22 -4.85
CA THR A 385 1.08 0.06 -4.17
C THR A 385 0.12 0.23 -3.00
N GLN A 386 -1.18 0.07 -3.24
CA GLN A 386 -2.22 0.20 -2.22
C GLN A 386 -2.06 -0.90 -1.16
N TYR A 387 -1.80 -2.14 -1.60
CA TYR A 387 -1.63 -3.31 -0.75
C TYR A 387 -0.16 -3.67 -0.52
N GLU A 388 0.74 -2.71 -0.63
CA GLU A 388 2.07 -2.87 -0.03
C GLU A 388 1.89 -3.21 1.47
N TYR A 389 0.97 -2.49 2.12
CA TYR A 389 0.59 -2.64 3.52
C TYR A 389 -0.92 -2.47 3.70
N ALA A 390 -1.59 -3.46 4.27
CA ALA A 390 -3.03 -3.41 4.51
C ALA A 390 -3.46 -4.17 5.79
N MET A 391 -4.61 -3.80 6.33
CA MET A 391 -5.29 -4.50 7.42
C MET A 391 -6.75 -4.76 7.05
N ALA A 392 -7.19 -6.01 7.19
CA ALA A 392 -8.57 -6.38 6.91
C ALA A 392 -9.50 -6.02 8.07
N LEU A 393 -10.67 -5.46 7.74
CA LEU A 393 -11.71 -5.15 8.72
C LEU A 393 -12.61 -6.37 8.93
N ASN A 394 -13.08 -6.56 10.16
CA ASN A 394 -14.20 -7.46 10.52
C ASN A 394 -15.56 -6.94 10.01
N TYR A 395 -15.57 -6.10 8.99
CA TYR A 395 -16.74 -5.75 8.19
C TYR A 395 -17.04 -6.81 7.13
N ASN A 396 -15.99 -7.47 6.62
CA ASN A 396 -16.07 -8.32 5.45
C ASN A 396 -16.74 -9.68 5.78
N HIS A 397 -18.05 -9.62 6.03
CA HIS A 397 -18.94 -10.74 6.32
C HIS A 397 -20.33 -10.49 5.72
N GLY A 398 -21.19 -11.50 5.71
CA GLY A 398 -22.50 -11.43 5.06
C GLY A 398 -22.40 -11.46 3.53
N VAL A 399 -23.50 -11.24 2.80
CA VAL A 399 -23.54 -11.24 1.32
C VAL A 399 -24.15 -9.93 0.79
N GLY A 400 -23.48 -9.29 -0.17
CA GLY A 400 -24.01 -8.13 -0.91
C GLY A 400 -23.88 -6.77 -0.22
N GLY A 401 -23.44 -6.74 1.04
CA GLY A 401 -23.19 -5.53 1.81
C GLY A 401 -21.98 -4.72 1.34
N GLY A 402 -21.19 -5.23 0.39
CA GLY A 402 -19.87 -4.72 0.07
C GLY A 402 -18.79 -5.66 0.61
N SER A 403 -17.66 -5.67 -0.06
CA SER A 403 -16.57 -6.61 0.18
C SER A 403 -15.22 -5.92 0.07
N ALA A 404 -14.16 -6.64 0.44
CA ALA A 404 -12.78 -6.18 0.35
C ALA A 404 -12.54 -4.81 1.03
N ILE A 405 -13.23 -4.53 2.14
CA ILE A 405 -13.03 -3.28 2.88
C ILE A 405 -11.79 -3.42 3.77
N PHE A 406 -10.76 -2.65 3.43
CA PHE A 406 -9.47 -2.67 4.10
C PHE A 406 -9.05 -1.27 4.56
N LEU A 407 -8.09 -1.22 5.48
CA LEU A 407 -7.26 -0.05 5.74
C LEU A 407 -5.91 -0.24 5.06
N HIS A 408 -5.53 0.61 4.10
CA HIS A 408 -4.36 0.38 3.25
C HIS A 408 -3.60 1.66 2.87
N VAL A 409 -2.53 1.53 2.07
CA VAL A 409 -1.69 2.65 1.61
C VAL A 409 -2.45 3.55 0.63
N ASP A 410 -2.37 4.86 0.85
CA ASP A 410 -2.99 5.88 0.01
C ASP A 410 -2.21 6.15 -1.27
N ASN A 411 -2.95 6.34 -2.36
CA ASN A 411 -2.44 6.78 -3.66
C ASN A 411 -2.93 8.20 -4.02
N GLY A 412 -3.53 8.91 -3.06
CA GLY A 412 -4.01 10.28 -3.22
C GLY A 412 -5.39 10.41 -3.88
N GLN A 413 -6.13 9.31 -4.03
CA GLN A 413 -7.47 9.29 -4.64
C GLN A 413 -8.51 8.69 -3.70
N ALA A 414 -9.79 9.03 -3.95
CA ALA A 414 -10.91 8.36 -3.29
C ALA A 414 -10.92 6.86 -3.58
N THR A 415 -11.33 6.06 -2.59
CA THR A 415 -11.37 4.59 -2.72
C THR A 415 -12.72 4.11 -3.26
N ALA A 416 -12.84 2.80 -3.49
CA ALA A 416 -14.13 2.15 -3.73
C ALA A 416 -14.90 1.82 -2.44
N GLY A 417 -14.32 2.02 -1.26
CA GLY A 417 -14.94 1.67 0.02
C GLY A 417 -13.93 1.46 1.15
N CYS A 418 -12.68 1.15 0.81
CA CYS A 418 -11.57 1.10 1.76
C CYS A 418 -11.30 2.44 2.45
N ILE A 419 -10.50 2.39 3.50
CA ILE A 419 -9.85 3.54 4.10
C ILE A 419 -8.41 3.53 3.65
N SER A 420 -7.91 4.64 3.12
CA SER A 420 -6.50 4.75 2.72
C SER A 420 -5.79 5.83 3.55
N VAL A 421 -4.54 5.57 3.93
CA VAL A 421 -3.68 6.52 4.67
C VAL A 421 -2.27 6.53 4.09
N PRO A 422 -1.47 7.60 4.26
CA PRO A 422 -0.09 7.63 3.76
C PRO A 422 0.69 6.38 4.16
N ARG A 423 1.58 5.92 3.29
CA ARG A 423 2.38 4.71 3.51
C ARG A 423 3.13 4.72 4.84
N SER A 424 3.73 5.86 5.21
CA SER A 424 4.43 6.05 6.49
C SER A 424 3.50 5.86 7.69
N THR A 425 2.29 6.42 7.62
CA THR A 425 1.24 6.21 8.62
C THR A 425 0.81 4.74 8.66
N MET A 426 0.63 4.09 7.51
CA MET A 426 0.26 2.68 7.47
C MET A 426 1.34 1.79 8.12
N LEU A 427 2.62 2.06 7.87
CA LEU A 427 3.75 1.41 8.54
C LEU A 427 3.69 1.56 10.06
N GLN A 428 3.44 2.78 10.55
CA GLN A 428 3.31 3.04 11.99
C GLN A 428 2.11 2.30 12.59
N LEU A 429 0.96 2.32 11.90
CA LEU A 429 -0.24 1.60 12.32
C LEU A 429 0.03 0.10 12.40
N MET A 430 0.62 -0.52 11.38
CA MET A 430 0.92 -1.96 11.40
C MET A 430 1.84 -2.36 12.55
N LYS A 431 2.85 -1.55 12.86
CA LYS A 431 3.79 -1.78 13.99
C LYS A 431 3.15 -1.54 15.36
N THR A 432 2.07 -0.77 15.42
CA THR A 432 1.47 -0.31 16.70
C THR A 432 0.19 -1.06 17.07
N ILE A 433 -0.67 -1.31 16.09
CA ILE A 433 -1.96 -1.98 16.25
C ILE A 433 -1.77 -3.42 16.70
N ARG A 434 -2.53 -3.81 17.72
CA ARG A 434 -2.56 -5.14 18.32
C ARG A 434 -3.95 -5.75 18.19
N SER A 435 -4.05 -7.05 18.47
CA SER A 435 -5.33 -7.74 18.56
C SER A 435 -6.27 -7.02 19.56
N GLY A 436 -7.55 -6.95 19.22
CA GLY A 436 -8.57 -6.23 19.98
C GLY A 436 -8.74 -4.75 19.61
N ALA A 437 -7.92 -4.22 18.69
CA ALA A 437 -8.12 -2.88 18.15
C ALA A 437 -9.39 -2.77 17.29
N TYR A 438 -10.01 -1.59 17.31
CA TYR A 438 -11.18 -1.25 16.50
C TYR A 438 -10.90 -0.06 15.59
N ILE A 439 -11.62 -0.01 14.47
CA ILE A 439 -11.74 1.16 13.60
C ILE A 439 -13.20 1.59 13.55
N VAL A 440 -13.47 2.89 13.69
CA VAL A 440 -14.82 3.46 13.64
C VAL A 440 -14.92 4.51 12.54
N ASN A 441 -15.85 4.31 11.61
CA ASN A 441 -16.06 5.14 10.43
C ASN A 441 -17.34 5.95 10.58
N VAL A 442 -17.23 7.28 10.58
CA VAL A 442 -18.35 8.24 10.79
C VAL A 442 -18.18 9.49 9.93
N ASN A 443 -19.22 10.34 9.83
CA ASN A 443 -19.14 11.62 9.12
C ASN A 443 -18.93 12.84 10.03
N SER A 444 -18.96 12.65 11.35
CA SER A 444 -18.77 13.73 12.33
C SER A 444 -18.19 13.18 13.63
N GLU A 445 -17.54 14.04 14.41
CA GLU A 445 -17.00 13.64 15.71
C GLU A 445 -18.12 13.24 16.69
N GLN A 446 -19.30 13.90 16.61
CA GLN A 446 -20.46 13.60 17.43
C GLN A 446 -21.01 12.19 17.20
N GLU A 447 -20.96 11.69 15.96
CA GLU A 447 -21.40 10.32 15.64
C GLU A 447 -20.57 9.23 16.34
N LEU A 448 -19.36 9.54 16.81
CA LEU A 448 -18.54 8.58 17.57
C LEU A 448 -19.26 8.10 18.84
N LEU A 449 -20.08 8.96 19.46
CA LEU A 449 -20.81 8.66 20.70
C LEU A 449 -21.88 7.57 20.53
N ASN A 450 -22.21 7.19 19.29
CA ASN A 450 -23.16 6.13 18.99
C ASN A 450 -22.56 4.72 19.07
N TYR A 451 -21.24 4.61 19.24
CA TYR A 451 -20.49 3.36 19.27
C TYR A 451 -19.79 3.18 20.60
#